data_AF-A0A9X9L9I6-F1
#
_entry.id   AF-A0A9X9L9I6-F1
#
_cell.length_a   1.000
_cell.length_b   1.000
_cell.length_c   1.000
_cell.angle_alpha   90.00
_cell.angle_beta   90.00
_cell.angle_gamma   90.00
#
_symmetry.space_group_name_H-M   'P 1'
#
loop_
_entity.id
_entity.type
_entity.pdbx_description
1 polymer ?
#
loop_
_entity_poly.entity_id
_entity_poly.type
_entity_poly.pdbx_seq_one_letter_code
_entity_poly.pdbx_strand_id
1 'polypeptide(L)'
;FDRSGAYGSGLLSIVDDKEIFIRAISSYLLISDEELGRDMSILQKGEDKFVQFLKSGNIEGPSYEIKSKPLVQAMGLFDRGITSYETKDESTVIKYS
;
A
#
# COMPACT_ATOMS: atom_id res chain seq x y z
N PHE A 1 9.69 3.18 15.80
CA PHE A 1 8.35 3.00 16.38
C PHE A 1 7.51 4.16 15.87
N ASP A 2 6.68 3.91 14.88
CA ASP A 2 5.41 4.62 14.73
C ASP A 2 4.39 3.57 14.28
N ARG A 3 3.35 3.38 15.10
CA ARG A 3 2.37 2.30 15.03
C ARG A 3 0.98 2.96 15.09
N SER A 4 0.71 3.90 14.20
CA SER A 4 -0.51 4.74 14.19
C SER A 4 -1.82 4.00 13.91
N GLY A 5 -1.86 2.66 14.01
CA GLY A 5 -3.09 1.88 14.01
C GLY A 5 -3.52 1.53 15.43
N ALA A 6 -4.81 1.62 15.72
CA ALA A 6 -5.41 1.17 16.97
C ALA A 6 -5.26 -0.36 17.11
N TYR A 7 -4.19 -0.80 17.76
CA TYR A 7 -4.11 -2.15 18.28
C TYR A 7 -5.17 -2.26 19.38
N GLY A 8 -6.30 -2.88 19.06
CA GLY A 8 -7.25 -3.34 20.08
C GLY A 8 -6.48 -4.26 21.03
N SER A 9 -6.46 -3.94 22.32
CA SER A 9 -5.66 -4.62 23.33
C SER A 9 -6.19 -6.01 23.74
N GLY A 10 -7.24 -6.50 23.09
CA GLY A 10 -7.90 -7.76 23.39
C GLY A 10 -7.58 -8.87 22.39
N LEU A 11 -7.50 -10.11 22.87
CA LEU A 11 -7.48 -11.29 22.03
C LEU A 11 -8.87 -11.49 21.41
N LEU A 12 -8.96 -11.56 20.08
CA LEU A 12 -10.19 -11.90 19.36
C LEU A 12 -9.99 -13.24 18.66
N SER A 13 -10.90 -14.18 18.91
CA SER A 13 -10.91 -15.46 18.22
C SER A 13 -11.63 -15.31 16.88
N ILE A 14 -10.97 -15.64 15.76
CA ILE A 14 -11.61 -15.61 14.44
C ILE A 14 -12.81 -16.58 14.38
N VAL A 15 -12.74 -17.67 15.14
CA VAL A 15 -13.78 -18.71 15.15
C VAL A 15 -14.95 -18.32 16.05
N ASP A 16 -14.65 -17.86 17.26
CA ASP A 16 -15.67 -17.57 18.27
C ASP A 16 -16.28 -16.17 18.08
N ASP A 17 -15.49 -15.20 17.62
CA ASP A 17 -15.86 -13.79 17.43
C ASP A 17 -16.04 -13.41 15.95
N LYS A 18 -16.51 -14.35 15.13
CA LYS A 18 -16.66 -14.19 13.67
C LYS A 18 -17.40 -12.92 13.23
N GLU A 19 -18.40 -12.47 13.99
CA GLU A 19 -19.15 -11.25 13.69
C GLU A 19 -18.28 -10.00 13.81
N ILE A 20 -17.45 -9.92 14.86
CA ILE A 20 -16.51 -8.82 15.08
C ILE A 20 -15.48 -8.80 13.96
N PHE A 21 -14.97 -9.97 13.56
CA PHE A 21 -14.04 -10.09 12.44
C PHE A 21 -14.65 -9.60 11.13
N ILE A 22 -15.85 -10.07 10.77
CA ILE A 22 -16.56 -9.63 9.56
C ILE A 22 -16.77 -8.12 9.60
N ARG A 23 -17.25 -7.58 10.73
CA ARG A 23 -17.47 -6.14 10.88
C ARG A 23 -16.18 -5.33 10.69
N ALA A 24 -15.07 -5.78 11.26
CA ALA A 24 -13.78 -5.10 11.11
C ALA A 24 -13.34 -5.05 9.64
N ILE A 25 -13.37 -6.19 8.93
CA ILE A 25 -13.00 -6.25 7.51
C ILE A 25 -13.97 -5.43 6.65
N SER A 26 -15.27 -5.53 6.90
CA SER A 26 -16.28 -4.74 6.18
C SER A 26 -16.09 -3.24 6.39
N SER A 27 -15.70 -2.79 7.59
CA SER A 27 -15.38 -1.38 7.82
C SER A 27 -14.26 -0.91 6.90
N TYR A 28 -13.17 -1.66 6.75
CA TYR A 28 -12.11 -1.29 5.81
C TYR A 28 -12.55 -1.30 4.35
N LEU A 29 -13.43 -2.22 3.96
CA LEU A 29 -13.94 -2.30 2.58
C LEU A 29 -14.91 -1.17 2.22
N LEU A 30 -15.58 -0.58 3.20
CA LEU A 30 -16.57 0.48 3.00
C LEU A 30 -16.00 1.90 3.09
N ILE A 31 -14.81 2.05 3.68
CA ILE A 31 -14.10 3.33 3.76
C ILE A 31 -13.43 3.62 2.40
N SER A 32 -13.45 4.87 1.95
CA SER A 32 -12.81 5.25 0.69
C SER A 32 -11.28 5.11 0.74
N ASP A 33 -10.65 4.95 -0.43
CA ASP A 33 -9.18 4.89 -0.52
C ASP A 33 -8.51 6.15 0.08
N GLU A 34 -9.14 7.32 -0.04
CA GLU A 34 -8.66 8.60 0.53
C GLU A 34 -8.69 8.57 2.06
N GLU A 35 -9.80 8.16 2.67
CA GLU A 35 -9.96 8.06 4.13
C GLU A 35 -9.06 6.97 4.74
N LEU A 36 -8.76 5.91 3.97
CA LEU A 36 -7.79 4.88 4.36
C LEU A 36 -6.34 5.36 4.30
N GLY A 37 -6.08 6.55 3.72
CA GLY A 37 -4.72 7.04 3.48
C GLY A 37 -3.94 6.14 2.52
N ARG A 38 -4.65 5.46 1.60
CA ARG A 38 -4.01 4.56 0.63
C ARG A 38 -3.18 5.40 -0.34
N ASP A 39 -1.91 5.03 -0.51
CA ASP A 39 -1.07 5.64 -1.52
C ASP A 39 -1.57 5.25 -2.92
N MET A 40 -2.23 6.20 -3.58
CA MET A 40 -2.79 6.04 -4.92
C MET A 40 -1.76 6.28 -6.04
N SER A 41 -0.48 6.49 -5.70
CA SER A 41 0.57 6.65 -6.71
C SER A 41 0.84 5.35 -7.48
N ILE A 42 0.61 4.18 -6.89
CA ILE A 42 0.78 2.89 -7.57
C ILE A 42 -0.56 2.45 -8.17
N LEU A 43 -0.64 2.47 -9.50
CA LEU A 43 -1.79 2.05 -10.28
C LEU A 43 -1.54 0.68 -10.90
N GLN A 44 -2.54 -0.20 -10.86
CA GLN A 44 -2.52 -1.46 -11.58
C GLN A 44 -3.45 -1.38 -12.79
N LYS A 45 -2.93 -1.63 -13.99
CA LYS A 45 -3.69 -1.73 -15.24
C LYS A 45 -3.46 -3.11 -15.85
N GLY A 46 -4.37 -4.05 -15.59
CA GLY A 46 -4.19 -5.45 -15.96
C GLY A 46 -3.08 -6.11 -15.13
N GLU A 47 -2.11 -6.71 -15.82
CA GLU A 47 -0.93 -7.32 -15.17
C GLU A 47 0.19 -6.30 -14.89
N ASP A 48 0.13 -5.13 -15.53
CA ASP A 48 1.16 -4.11 -15.44
C ASP A 48 0.90 -3.14 -14.27
N LYS A 49 2.00 -2.76 -13.61
CA LYS A 49 1.99 -1.80 -12.51
C LYS A 49 2.66 -0.51 -12.96
N PHE A 50 2.07 0.61 -12.58
CA PHE A 50 2.54 1.94 -12.90
C PHE A 50 2.66 2.77 -11.63
N VAL A 51 3.64 3.67 -11.61
CA VAL A 51 3.75 4.71 -10.61
C VAL A 51 3.43 6.04 -11.28
N GLN A 52 2.39 6.72 -10.81
CA GLN A 52 2.02 8.05 -11.26
C GLN A 52 2.30 9.06 -10.14
N PHE A 53 3.15 10.04 -10.44
CA PHE A 53 3.37 11.16 -9.54
C PHE A 53 2.42 12.30 -9.92
N LEU A 54 1.66 12.81 -8.96
CA LEU A 54 0.84 14.01 -9.18
C LEU A 54 1.75 15.22 -9.34
N LYS A 55 1.55 16.01 -10.40
CA LYS A 55 2.08 17.38 -10.45
C LYS A 55 1.19 18.29 -9.62
N SER A 56 1.77 19.36 -9.08
CA SER A 56 1.03 20.40 -8.35
C SER A 56 -0.24 20.81 -9.11
N GLY A 57 -1.38 20.77 -8.43
CA GLY A 57 -2.67 21.22 -8.98
C GLY A 57 -3.48 20.16 -9.75
N ASN A 58 -3.46 18.89 -9.33
CA ASN A 58 -4.24 17.79 -9.94
C ASN A 58 -3.93 17.52 -11.43
N ILE A 59 -2.74 17.90 -11.88
CA ILE A 59 -2.28 17.56 -13.22
C ILE A 59 -1.60 16.20 -13.16
N GLU A 60 -2.06 15.25 -13.98
CA GLU A 60 -1.41 13.95 -14.15
C GLU A 60 0.07 14.17 -14.54
N GLY A 61 0.98 13.78 -13.66
CA GLY A 61 2.41 13.84 -13.92
C GLY A 61 2.90 12.60 -14.67
N PRO A 62 4.22 12.44 -14.81
CA PRO A 62 4.80 11.30 -15.51
C PRO A 62 4.38 9.99 -14.84
N SER A 63 4.05 9.02 -15.69
CA SER A 63 3.74 7.64 -15.29
C SER A 63 4.89 6.74 -15.68
N TYR A 64 5.34 5.91 -14.75
CA TYR A 64 6.45 4.97 -14.93
C TYR A 64 5.95 3.55 -14.77
N GLU A 65 6.20 2.71 -15.77
CA GLU A 65 5.92 1.29 -15.65
C GLU A 65 7.00 0.60 -14.80
N ILE A 66 6.58 -0.17 -13.80
CA ILE A 66 7.46 -0.82 -12.85
C ILE A 66 7.38 -2.35 -12.94
N LYS A 67 8.49 -3.01 -12.62
CA LYS A 67 8.52 -4.47 -12.50
C LYS A 67 7.59 -4.92 -11.37
N SER A 68 6.83 -6.00 -11.60
CA SER A 68 5.81 -6.47 -10.64
C SER A 68 6.40 -6.94 -9.31
N LYS A 69 7.67 -7.39 -9.33
CA LYS A 69 8.43 -7.80 -8.16
C LYS A 69 9.30 -6.63 -7.67
N PRO A 70 9.21 -6.24 -6.39
CA PRO A 70 10.07 -5.21 -5.83
C PRO A 70 11.54 -5.63 -5.84
N LEU A 71 12.42 -4.65 -6.06
CA LEU A 71 13.88 -4.80 -5.97
C LEU A 71 14.31 -4.98 -4.51
N VAL A 72 13.71 -4.18 -3.63
CA VAL A 72 13.89 -4.26 -2.17
C VAL A 72 12.52 -4.24 -1.52
N GLN A 73 12.26 -5.20 -0.64
CA GLN A 73 11.04 -5.28 0.16
C GLN A 73 11.42 -5.60 1.60
N ALA A 74 10.98 -4.75 2.52
CA ALA A 74 11.04 -5.02 3.95
C ALA A 74 10.29 -6.33 4.26
N MET A 75 11.02 -7.37 4.71
CA MET A 75 10.44 -8.69 5.01
C MET A 75 10.16 -8.91 6.50
N GLY A 76 10.59 -8.00 7.38
CA GLY A 76 10.48 -8.16 8.84
C GLY A 76 9.68 -7.05 9.51
N LEU A 77 9.03 -7.38 10.63
CA LEU A 77 8.29 -6.44 11.50
C LEU A 77 9.14 -5.27 12.03
N PHE A 78 10.47 -5.39 11.99
CA PHE A 78 11.43 -4.40 12.48
C PHE A 78 12.14 -3.63 11.36
N ASP A 79 11.94 -4.04 10.12
CA ASP A 79 12.61 -3.42 8.98
C ASP A 79 11.86 -2.12 8.63
N ARG A 80 12.59 -1.01 8.51
CA ARG A 80 11.98 0.28 8.16
C ARG A 80 11.36 0.08 6.77
N GLY A 81 10.05 0.29 6.64
CA GLY A 81 9.17 -0.14 5.52
C GLY A 81 9.52 0.42 4.14
N ILE A 82 10.78 0.33 3.74
CA ILE A 82 11.30 0.75 2.47
C ILE A 82 10.94 -0.33 1.46
N THR A 83 10.20 0.07 0.44
CA THR A 83 9.95 -0.76 -0.73
C THR A 83 10.44 -0.02 -1.95
N SER A 84 11.30 -0.65 -2.74
CA SER A 84 11.83 -0.07 -3.97
C SER A 84 11.45 -0.90 -5.17
N TYR A 85 11.03 -0.24 -6.24
CA TYR A 85 10.68 -0.84 -7.52
C TYR A 85 11.61 -0.31 -8.59
N GLU A 86 12.02 -1.19 -9.49
CA GLU A 86 12.75 -0.80 -10.70
C GLU A 86 11.77 -0.63 -11.85
N THR A 87 12.00 0.38 -12.69
CA THR A 87 11.21 0.58 -13.91
C THR A 87 11.46 -0.55 -14.91
N LYS A 88 10.50 -0.84 -15.78
CA LYS A 88 10.66 -1.93 -16.77
C LYS A 88 11.82 -1.71 -17.74
N ASP A 89 12.15 -0.45 -18.02
CA ASP A 89 13.28 -0.04 -18.87
C ASP A 89 14.62 -0.01 -18.11
N GLU A 90 14.64 -0.37 -16.83
CA GLU A 90 15.84 -0.45 -15.98
C GLU A 90 16.60 0.88 -15.83
N SER A 91 15.97 2.00 -16.20
CA SER A 91 16.59 3.33 -16.17
C SER A 91 16.53 3.97 -14.78
N THR A 92 15.54 3.60 -13.97
CA THR A 92 15.19 4.31 -12.74
C THR A 92 14.75 3.35 -11.64
N VAL A 93 15.07 3.69 -10.39
CA VAL A 93 14.55 3.03 -9.19
C VAL A 93 13.66 4.00 -8.42
N ILE A 94 12.43 3.57 -8.15
CA ILE A 94 11.43 4.31 -7.38
C ILE A 94 11.42 3.74 -5.96
N LYS A 95 11.66 4.60 -4.97
CA LYS A 95 11.74 4.23 -3.55
C LYS A 95 10.57 4.83 -2.76
N TYR A 96 9.86 3.98 -2.03
CA TYR A 96 8.85 4.34 -1.04
C TYR A 96 9.45 4.16 0.36
N SER A 97 9.23 5.11 1.27
CA SER A 97 9.73 5.10 2.65
C SER A 97 8.85 5.89 3.59
#